data_AF-A0A7J2R9V2-F1
#
_entry.id   AF-A0A7J2R9V2-F1
#
_cell.length_a   1.000
_cell.length_b   1.000
_cell.length_c   1.000
_cell.angle_alpha   90.00
_cell.angle_beta   90.00
_cell.angle_gamma   90.00
#
_symmetry.space_group_name_H-M   'P 1'
#
loop_
_entity.id
_entity.type
_entity.pdbx_description
1 polymer ?
#
loop_
_entity_poly.entity_id
_entity_poly.type
_entity_poly.pdbx_seq_one_letter_code
_entity_poly.pdbx_strand_id
1 'polypeptide(L)'
;MLDWMIPFFLMIKMKNIIGYTNYLIDECGNIFNSKLHKRLRGTIDKKGYRRVCLTKNGEEKTHLIHRLVAKTYISNPLNKPQVNHIDKNPLNNCIKNLEWVTDIENKQHNIRLKMLQSEY
;
A
#
# COMPACT_ATOMS: atom_id res chain seq x y z
N MET A 1 27.41 16.36 -25.70
CA MET A 1 27.32 16.69 -24.27
C MET A 1 26.56 15.57 -23.61
N LEU A 2 27.23 14.82 -22.73
CA LEU A 2 26.72 13.59 -22.11
C LEU A 2 25.52 13.90 -21.21
N ASP A 3 24.32 13.51 -21.64
CA ASP A 3 23.16 13.38 -20.77
C ASP A 3 22.80 11.90 -20.63
N TRP A 4 23.81 11.12 -20.26
CA TRP A 4 23.67 9.69 -19.99
C TRP A 4 24.04 9.43 -18.53
N MET A 5 23.08 8.83 -17.83
CA MET A 5 23.15 8.29 -16.48
C MET A 5 22.71 9.24 -15.35
N ILE A 6 21.44 9.65 -15.36
CA ILE A 6 20.70 9.52 -14.10
C ILE A 6 20.67 8.02 -13.81
N PRO A 7 21.34 7.48 -12.77
CA PRO A 7 21.23 6.08 -12.45
C PRO A 7 19.76 5.77 -12.22
N PHE A 8 19.25 4.68 -12.80
CA PHE A 8 17.88 4.17 -12.62
C PHE A 8 17.45 4.08 -11.13
N PHE A 9 18.43 4.08 -10.23
CA PHE A 9 18.30 4.16 -8.78
C PHE A 9 17.75 5.50 -8.25
N LEU A 10 17.79 6.60 -9.01
CA LEU A 10 17.43 7.94 -8.53
C LEU A 10 15.92 8.23 -8.47
N MET A 11 15.04 7.31 -8.87
CA MET A 11 13.60 7.61 -9.01
C MET A 11 12.61 6.60 -8.42
N ILE A 12 13.03 5.78 -7.45
CA ILE A 12 12.08 5.05 -6.60
C ILE A 12 12.26 5.53 -5.16
N LYS A 13 11.43 6.50 -4.74
CA LYS A 13 11.39 7.02 -3.37
C LYS A 13 10.82 5.97 -2.42
N MET A 14 11.62 4.97 -2.11
CA MET A 14 11.28 3.97 -1.09
C MET A 14 11.49 4.54 0.31
N LYS A 15 10.62 4.16 1.25
CA LYS A 15 10.78 4.48 2.67
C LYS A 15 10.85 3.21 3.49
N ASN A 16 11.49 3.28 4.65
CA ASN A 16 11.37 2.21 5.64
C ASN A 16 9.91 2.08 6.08
N ILE A 17 9.42 0.84 6.16
CA ILE A 17 8.11 0.57 6.72
C ILE A 17 8.14 0.92 8.21
N ILE A 18 7.16 1.71 8.67
CA ILE A 18 7.09 2.16 10.07
C ILE A 18 7.12 0.94 11.01
N GLY A 19 8.10 0.93 11.91
CA GLY A 19 8.33 -0.15 12.86
C GLY A 19 9.15 -1.33 12.33
N TYR A 20 9.54 -1.35 11.05
CA TYR A 20 10.23 -2.44 10.35
C TYR A 20 11.43 -1.89 9.53
N THR A 21 12.56 -1.60 10.20
CA THR A 21 13.72 -0.92 9.59
C THR A 21 14.46 -1.71 8.50
N ASN A 22 14.27 -3.02 8.42
CA ASN A 22 14.91 -3.87 7.40
C ASN A 22 14.06 -4.01 6.14
N TYR A 23 12.93 -3.31 6.06
CA TYR A 23 12.00 -3.44 4.96
C TYR A 23 11.67 -2.07 4.38
N LEU A 24 11.86 -1.97 3.08
CA LEU A 24 11.52 -0.81 2.28
C LEU A 24 10.21 -1.07 1.57
N ILE A 25 9.38 -0.05 1.45
CA ILE A 25 8.16 -0.04 0.65
C ILE A 25 8.20 1.16 -0.28
N ASP A 26 7.69 1.01 -1.51
CA ASP A 26 7.48 2.13 -2.43
C ASP A 26 6.02 2.61 -2.42
N GLU A 27 5.74 3.67 -3.18
CA GLU A 27 4.41 4.27 -3.30
C GLU A 27 3.36 3.35 -3.95
N CYS A 28 3.75 2.20 -4.51
CA CYS A 28 2.85 1.22 -5.14
C CYS A 28 2.79 -0.13 -4.40
N GLY A 29 3.36 -0.20 -3.19
CA GLY A 29 3.29 -1.40 -2.36
C GLY A 29 4.23 -2.51 -2.81
N ASN A 30 5.29 -2.20 -3.55
CA ASN A 30 6.41 -3.12 -3.73
C ASN A 30 7.28 -3.07 -2.47
N ILE A 31 7.53 -4.24 -1.88
CA ILE A 31 8.24 -4.37 -0.62
C ILE A 31 9.55 -5.11 -0.85
N PHE A 32 10.62 -4.63 -0.22
CA PHE A 32 11.96 -5.18 -0.36
C PHE A 32 12.56 -5.37 1.03
N ASN A 33 13.20 -6.52 1.24
CA ASN A 33 14.07 -6.72 2.38
C ASN A 33 15.43 -6.08 2.04
N SER A 34 15.81 -5.03 2.76
CA SER A 34 17.03 -4.27 2.50
C SER A 34 18.31 -5.04 2.85
N LYS A 35 18.24 -5.98 3.80
CA LYS A 35 19.38 -6.82 4.19
C LYS A 35 19.66 -7.94 3.18
N LEU A 36 18.59 -8.54 2.64
CA LEU A 36 18.68 -9.65 1.70
C LEU A 36 18.63 -9.20 0.23
N HIS A 37 18.51 -7.89 -0.01
CA HIS A 37 18.31 -7.31 -1.34
C HIS A 37 17.21 -8.00 -2.17
N LYS A 38 16.15 -8.46 -1.49
CA LYS A 38 15.12 -9.32 -2.09
C LYS A 38 13.76 -8.66 -2.06
N ARG A 39 13.08 -8.64 -3.22
CA ARG A 39 11.67 -8.25 -3.32
C ARG A 39 10.77 -9.31 -2.68
N LEU A 40 9.85 -8.88 -1.84
CA LEU A 40 8.82 -9.72 -1.23
C LEU A 40 7.55 -9.70 -2.08
N ARG A 41 7.20 -10.85 -2.67
CA ARG A 41 5.98 -10.97 -3.48
C ARG A 41 4.71 -10.86 -2.62
N GLY A 42 4.73 -11.40 -1.40
CA GLY A 42 3.54 -11.53 -0.58
C GLY A 42 2.57 -12.58 -1.13
N THR A 43 1.38 -12.65 -0.54
CA THR A 43 0.28 -13.54 -0.95
C THR A 43 -1.01 -12.74 -1.10
N ILE A 44 -2.02 -13.33 -1.75
CA ILE A 44 -3.37 -12.76 -1.84
C ILE A 44 -4.24 -13.52 -0.83
N ASP A 45 -5.04 -12.79 -0.05
CA ASP A 45 -5.98 -13.40 0.89
C ASP A 45 -7.30 -13.83 0.22
N LYS A 46 -8.18 -14.47 0.99
CA LYS A 46 -9.49 -14.94 0.50
C LYS A 46 -10.41 -13.80 0.02
N LYS A 47 -10.12 -12.56 0.40
CA LYS A 47 -10.88 -11.36 0.03
C LYS A 47 -10.22 -10.58 -1.12
N GLY A 48 -9.13 -11.11 -1.70
CA GLY A 48 -8.42 -10.50 -2.82
C GLY A 48 -7.34 -9.48 -2.42
N TYR A 49 -7.11 -9.22 -1.12
CA TYR A 49 -6.10 -8.26 -0.70
C TYR A 49 -4.71 -8.86 -0.69
N ARG A 50 -3.74 -8.09 -1.20
CA ARG A 50 -2.33 -8.46 -1.12
C ARG A 50 -1.79 -8.23 0.30
N ARG A 51 -1.12 -9.24 0.84
CA ARG A 51 -0.55 -9.27 2.19
C ARG A 51 0.90 -9.77 2.19
N VAL A 52 1.65 -9.39 3.20
CA VAL A 52 3.07 -9.73 3.37
C VAL A 52 3.34 -10.13 4.82
N CYS A 53 4.22 -11.10 5.03
CA CYS A 53 4.76 -11.41 6.35
C CYS A 53 6.07 -10.64 6.55
N LEU A 54 6.18 -9.89 7.65
CA LEU A 54 7.39 -9.15 8.03
C LEU A 54 7.87 -9.64 9.40
N THR A 55 9.18 -9.76 9.54
CA THR A 55 9.82 -10.24 10.76
C THR A 55 10.46 -9.08 11.52
N LYS A 56 10.24 -9.01 12.83
CA LYS A 56 10.90 -8.05 13.72
C LYS A 56 11.24 -8.77 15.02
N ASN A 57 12.50 -8.68 15.44
CA ASN A 57 12.96 -9.27 16.71
C ASN A 57 12.62 -10.76 16.86
N GLY A 58 12.69 -11.53 15.77
CA GLY A 58 12.33 -12.96 15.76
C GLY A 58 10.83 -13.25 15.65
N GLU A 59 9.97 -12.23 15.77
CA GLU A 59 8.52 -12.39 15.62
C GLU A 59 8.05 -12.06 14.20
N GLU A 60 7.17 -12.91 13.68
CA GLU A 60 6.56 -12.73 12.37
C GLU A 60 5.15 -12.16 12.48
N LYS A 61 4.83 -11.17 11.64
CA LYS A 61 3.49 -10.59 11.56
C LYS A 61 3.07 -10.37 10.11
N THR A 62 1.85 -10.80 9.81
CA THR A 62 1.24 -10.57 8.50
C THR A 62 0.52 -9.22 8.46
N HIS A 63 0.75 -8.47 7.40
CA HIS A 63 0.18 -7.14 7.16
C HIS A 63 -0.47 -7.04 5.79
N LEU A 64 -1.49 -6.19 5.69
CA LEU A 64 -2.08 -5.79 4.41
C LEU A 64 -1.23 -4.71 3.75
N ILE A 65 -0.86 -4.89 2.48
CA ILE A 65 0.08 -4.01 1.80
C ILE A 65 -0.47 -2.59 1.65
N HIS A 66 -1.73 -2.41 1.23
CA HIS A 66 -2.34 -1.07 1.13
C HIS A 66 -2.27 -0.29 2.46
N ARG A 67 -2.43 -0.95 3.61
CA ARG A 67 -2.32 -0.28 4.92
C ARG A 67 -0.88 0.13 5.23
N LEU A 68 0.10 -0.66 4.83
CA LEU A 68 1.51 -0.29 4.97
C LEU A 68 1.85 0.91 4.10
N VAL A 69 1.38 0.94 2.84
CA VAL A 69 1.55 2.09 1.94
C VAL A 69 0.90 3.34 2.55
N ALA A 70 -0.38 3.27 2.90
CA ALA A 70 -1.11 4.41 3.44
C ALA A 70 -0.47 4.96 4.72
N LYS A 71 -0.08 4.09 5.67
CA LYS A 71 0.62 4.50 6.89
C LYS A 71 1.97 5.17 6.62
N THR A 72 2.66 4.79 5.54
CA THR A 72 4.01 5.26 5.24
C THR A 72 4.01 6.57 4.42
N TYR A 73 2.99 6.77 3.57
CA TYR A 73 2.98 7.85 2.59
C TYR A 73 1.82 8.83 2.71
N ILE A 74 0.72 8.46 3.38
CA ILE A 74 -0.51 9.25 3.41
C ILE A 74 -0.78 9.69 4.85
N SER A 75 -0.67 10.99 5.11
CA SER A 75 -1.02 11.59 6.40
C SER A 75 -2.47 11.28 6.77
N ASN A 76 -2.70 10.95 8.04
CA ASN A 76 -4.03 10.68 8.58
C ASN A 76 -4.33 11.60 9.78
N PRO A 77 -4.43 12.93 9.56
CA PRO A 77 -4.61 13.89 10.66
C PRO A 77 -5.92 13.69 11.43
N LEU A 78 -6.92 13.10 10.78
CA LEU A 78 -8.24 12.82 11.37
C LEU A 78 -8.33 11.43 12.03
N ASN A 79 -7.24 10.67 12.08
CA ASN A 79 -7.17 9.33 12.68
C ASN A 79 -8.27 8.36 12.17
N LYS A 80 -8.60 8.46 10.88
CA LYS A 80 -9.60 7.59 10.26
C LYS A 80 -9.12 6.12 10.30
N PRO A 81 -10.00 5.16 10.63
CA PRO A 81 -9.56 3.79 10.95
C PRO A 81 -9.26 2.92 9.73
N GLN A 82 -9.87 3.19 8.57
CA GLN A 82 -9.83 2.33 7.40
C GLN A 82 -9.11 2.99 6.23
N VAL A 83 -8.59 2.16 5.31
CA VAL A 83 -8.04 2.58 4.02
C VAL A 83 -8.93 2.01 2.94
N ASN A 84 -9.45 2.87 2.06
CA ASN A 84 -10.25 2.47 0.91
C ASN A 84 -9.41 2.49 -0.37
N HIS A 85 -9.73 1.58 -1.29
CA HIS A 85 -9.27 1.60 -2.68
C HIS A 85 -10.32 2.35 -3.51
N ILE A 86 -9.92 3.48 -4.11
CA ILE A 86 -10.82 4.37 -4.86
C ILE A 86 -11.41 3.63 -6.07
N ASP A 87 -10.60 2.85 -6.77
CA ASP A 87 -11.00 2.06 -7.95
C ASP A 87 -11.65 0.70 -7.63
N LYS A 88 -11.82 0.36 -6.35
CA LYS A 88 -12.30 -0.95 -5.87
C LYS A 88 -11.46 -2.17 -6.31
N ASN A 89 -10.23 -1.97 -6.78
CA ASN A 89 -9.28 -3.04 -7.06
C ASN A 89 -8.33 -3.24 -5.86
N PRO A 90 -8.47 -4.33 -5.07
CA PRO A 90 -7.63 -4.58 -3.89
C PRO A 90 -6.13 -4.77 -4.19
N LEU A 91 -5.78 -5.00 -5.47
CA LEU A 91 -4.41 -5.20 -5.92
C LEU A 91 -3.73 -3.89 -6.36
N ASN A 92 -4.49 -2.83 -6.63
CA ASN A 92 -3.95 -1.51 -6.95
C ASN A 92 -3.59 -0.75 -5.66
N ASN A 93 -2.40 -1.01 -5.14
CA ASN A 93 -1.94 -0.47 -3.85
C ASN A 93 -1.19 0.88 -3.99
N CYS A 94 -1.29 1.56 -5.13
CA CYS A 94 -0.60 2.84 -5.32
C CYS A 94 -1.23 3.96 -4.48
N ILE A 95 -0.40 4.88 -3.94
CA ILE A 95 -0.85 5.97 -3.05
C ILE A 95 -2.01 6.77 -3.65
N LYS A 96 -2.00 7.00 -4.97
CA LYS A 96 -3.04 7.75 -5.70
C LYS A 96 -4.40 7.05 -5.73
N ASN A 97 -4.44 5.77 -5.39
CA ASN A 97 -5.64 4.94 -5.35
C ASN A 97 -6.10 4.64 -3.91
N LEU A 98 -5.38 5.14 -2.91
CA LEU A 98 -5.66 4.86 -1.50
C LEU A 98 -6.09 6.13 -0.79
N GLU A 99 -7.10 6.01 0.07
CA GLU A 99 -7.56 7.10 0.92
C GLU A 99 -7.93 6.60 2.32
N TRP A 100 -7.75 7.44 3.32
CA TRP A 100 -8.22 7.16 4.68
C TRP A 100 -9.71 7.48 4.80
N VAL A 101 -10.50 6.52 5.28
CA VAL A 101 -11.96 6.62 5.40
C VAL A 101 -12.45 6.15 6.76
N THR A 102 -13.59 6.68 7.19
CA THR A 102 -14.44 6.12 8.23
C THR A 102 -15.29 4.99 7.67
N ASP A 103 -15.84 4.17 8.57
CA ASP A 103 -16.75 3.08 8.19
C ASP A 103 -17.99 3.59 7.44
N ILE A 104 -18.48 4.78 7.80
CA ILE A 104 -19.65 5.41 7.17
C ILE A 104 -19.32 5.86 5.75
N GLU A 105 -18.21 6.59 5.58
CA GLU A 105 -17.75 7.05 4.27
C GLU A 105 -17.50 5.87 3.31
N ASN A 106 -16.89 4.78 3.81
CA ASN A 106 -16.63 3.60 3.00
C ASN A 106 -17.93 2.92 2.52
N LYS A 107 -18.95 2.83 3.39
CA LYS A 107 -20.27 2.30 3.03
C LYS A 107 -20.98 3.20 2.00
N GLN A 108 -20.98 4.51 2.22
CA GLN A 108 -21.60 5.48 1.30
C GLN A 108 -20.97 5.44 -0.08
N HIS A 109 -19.64 5.39 -0.16
CA HIS A 109 -18.92 5.29 -1.43
C HIS A 109 -19.29 4.00 -2.19
N ASN A 110 -19.44 2.87 -1.49
CA ASN A 110 -19.89 1.61 -2.11
C ASN A 110 -21.33 1.71 -2.65
N ILE A 111 -22.25 2.31 -1.90
CA ILE A 111 -23.64 2.52 -2.35
C ILE A 111 -23.68 3.38 -3.61
N ARG A 112 -22.95 4.50 -3.62
CA ARG A 112 -22.90 5.41 -4.77
C ARG A 112 -22.41 4.71 -6.04
N LEU A 113 -21.35 3.91 -5.94
CA LEU A 113 -20.83 3.16 -7.09
C LEU A 113 -21.84 2.14 -7.63
N LYS A 114 -22.54 1.43 -6.73
CA LYS A 114 -23.57 0.47 -7.15
C LYS A 114 -24.71 1.16 -7.90
N MET A 115 -25.13 2.34 -7.47
CA MET A 115 -26.17 3.12 -8.17
C MET A 115 -25.72 3.52 -9.57
N LEU A 116 -24.48 4.04 -9.71
CA LEU A 116 -23.92 4.39 -11.02
C LEU A 116 -23.79 3.19 -11.97
N GLN A 117 -23.54 2.00 -11.43
CA GLN A 117 -23.46 0.76 -12.23
C GLN A 117 -24.82 0.18 -12.60
N SER A 118 -25.88 0.47 -11.82
CA SER A 118 -27.24 0.03 -12.13
C SER A 118 -27.98 0.94 -13.12
N GLU A 119 -27.43 2.12 -13.41
CA GLU A 119 -27.96 3.09 -14.36
C GLU A 119 -27.46 2.86 -15.81
N TYR A 120 -26.71 1.78 -16.05
CA TYR A 120 -26.11 1.39 -17.34
C TYR A 120 -26.45 -0.07 -17.67
#